data_AF-A0A847AU46-F1
#
_entry.id   AF-A0A847AU46-F1
#
_cell.length_a   1.000
_cell.length_b   1.000
_cell.length_c   1.000
_cell.angle_alpha   90.00
_cell.angle_beta   90.00
_cell.angle_gamma   90.00
#
_symmetry.space_group_name_H-M   'P 1'
#
loop_
_entity.id
_entity.type
_entity.pdbx_description
1 polymer ?
#
loop_
_entity_poly.entity_id
_entity_poly.type
_entity_poly.pdbx_seq_one_letter_code
_entity_poly.pdbx_strand_id
1 'polypeptide(L)'
;MKKIILIITIFTLLFTFGCTRLPVFEKTGVRPAEYEGIVNTGEIKKENSVLKEELDEIKAELEELQKEYLSLAKSNENIIFKLEEAESKLLIVEREDIPKFNAESTDKNSIISYLKDSSKLIDDSIKGIEIISFDNGIVFRTVGYGKEYSQIFIWDEGEKEPVLIDGAVFDKEGSYEWLGKYLLIRNSDNNNKVLDIENKKITGSFDDPQKLQLLEGTTTILLKDDENNFILYDFVNDSNKQINLDNNKYTDFNLQNGTLVFLGTYVEENVEYEMRASFALDKLMEVYEVKSAEVVEIIEGTDTEAEEAGEDTV
;
A
#
# COMPACT_ATOMS: atom_id res chain seq x y z
N MET A 1 31.60 6.81 -12.97
CA MET A 1 32.92 7.08 -13.59
C MET A 1 32.93 8.23 -14.61
N LYS A 2 31.89 8.45 -15.44
CA LYS A 2 31.89 9.56 -16.43
C LYS A 2 31.85 10.98 -15.83
N LYS A 3 31.30 11.18 -14.61
CA LYS A 3 31.25 12.49 -13.92
C LYS A 3 32.61 13.00 -13.39
N ILE A 4 33.54 12.09 -13.08
CA ILE A 4 34.86 12.44 -12.55
C ILE A 4 35.78 12.94 -13.68
N ILE A 5 35.63 12.37 -14.88
CA ILE A 5 36.44 12.73 -16.05
C ILE A 5 36.18 14.20 -16.43
N LEU A 6 34.92 14.66 -16.45
CA LEU A 6 34.58 16.03 -16.85
C LEU A 6 35.17 17.10 -15.93
N ILE A 7 35.21 16.85 -14.61
CA ILE A 7 35.77 17.76 -13.61
C ILE A 7 37.30 17.84 -13.75
N ILE A 8 37.95 16.71 -14.04
CA ILE A 8 39.41 16.66 -14.27
C ILE A 8 39.78 17.44 -15.54
N THR A 9 39.00 17.32 -16.62
CA THR A 9 39.29 18.04 -17.88
C THR A 9 39.20 19.55 -17.73
N ILE A 10 38.22 20.05 -16.96
CA ILE A 10 38.04 21.48 -16.68
C ILE A 10 39.18 22.02 -15.80
N PHE A 11 39.64 21.23 -14.81
CA PHE A 11 40.76 21.62 -13.95
C PHE A 11 42.11 21.63 -14.70
N THR A 12 42.32 20.71 -15.65
CA THR A 12 43.53 20.70 -16.49
C THR A 12 43.60 21.85 -17.48
N LEU A 13 42.46 22.40 -17.93
CA LEU A 13 42.45 23.56 -18.82
C LEU A 13 42.84 24.87 -18.11
N LEU A 14 42.59 24.96 -16.79
CA LEU A 14 42.95 26.11 -15.96
C LEU A 14 44.43 26.11 -15.53
N PHE A 15 45.12 24.96 -15.57
CA PHE A 15 46.51 24.84 -15.09
C PHE A 15 47.59 24.99 -16.17
N THR A 16 47.25 25.01 -17.46
CA THR A 16 48.25 25.14 -18.54
C THR A 16 48.58 26.59 -18.92
N PHE A 17 47.99 27.60 -18.26
CA PHE A 17 48.27 29.01 -18.53
C PHE A 17 49.31 29.68 -17.62
N GLY A 18 50.12 28.92 -16.86
CA GLY A 18 51.06 29.51 -15.91
C GLY A 18 52.40 28.80 -15.77
N CYS A 19 53.32 29.02 -16.72
CA CYS A 19 54.77 29.18 -16.46
C CYS A 19 55.56 29.24 -17.78
N THR A 20 55.56 30.38 -18.46
CA THR A 20 56.67 30.71 -19.36
C THR A 20 57.81 31.25 -18.53
N ARG A 21 58.81 30.40 -18.24
CA ARG A 21 60.04 30.79 -17.57
C ARG A 21 60.83 31.69 -18.54
N LEU A 22 60.95 32.98 -18.23
CA LEU A 22 61.77 33.91 -19.04
C LEU A 22 63.23 33.42 -19.09
N PRO A 23 63.88 33.44 -20.28
CA PRO A 23 65.26 32.99 -20.41
C PRO A 23 66.21 33.92 -19.64
N VAL A 24 67.28 33.32 -19.11
CA VAL A 24 68.28 34.02 -18.30
C VAL A 24 68.98 35.10 -19.13
N PHE A 25 69.16 36.23 -18.48
CA PHE A 25 69.48 37.58 -18.94
C PHE A 25 70.72 37.76 -19.86
N GLU A 26 71.58 36.75 -20.01
CA GLU A 26 72.86 36.89 -20.72
C GLU A 26 72.77 36.99 -22.26
N LYS A 27 71.61 36.73 -22.87
CA LYS A 27 71.46 36.73 -24.34
C LYS A 27 70.74 37.94 -24.96
N THR A 28 70.15 38.84 -24.17
CA THR A 28 69.34 39.95 -24.70
C THR A 28 69.90 41.34 -24.42
N GLY A 29 70.90 41.49 -23.55
CA GLY A 29 71.68 42.73 -23.43
C GLY A 29 70.93 43.97 -22.93
N VAL A 30 69.71 43.85 -22.40
CA VAL A 30 68.85 44.98 -22.00
C VAL A 30 68.36 44.79 -20.56
N ARG A 31 68.56 45.79 -19.68
CA ARG A 31 68.18 45.76 -18.24
C ARG A 31 66.68 45.54 -18.04
N PRO A 32 66.23 44.92 -16.92
CA PRO A 32 64.81 44.67 -16.65
C PRO A 32 63.93 45.93 -16.65
N ALA A 33 64.52 47.13 -16.59
CA ALA A 33 63.85 48.42 -16.66
C ALA A 33 63.92 49.10 -18.05
N GLU A 34 64.61 48.50 -19.02
CA GLU A 34 64.83 49.06 -20.37
C GLU A 34 64.09 48.26 -21.46
N TYR A 35 63.34 47.23 -21.08
CA TYR A 35 62.46 46.53 -22.02
C TYR A 35 61.15 47.32 -22.16
N GLU A 36 61.15 48.35 -23.02
CA GLU A 36 59.93 48.82 -23.66
C GLU A 36 59.49 47.77 -24.69
N GLY A 37 59.12 46.58 -24.19
CA GLY A 37 58.20 45.76 -24.93
C GLY A 37 56.92 46.58 -25.03
N ILE A 38 56.54 46.97 -26.24
CA ILE A 38 55.23 47.54 -26.54
C ILE A 38 54.20 46.42 -26.28
N VAL A 39 53.97 46.11 -25.02
CA VAL A 39 52.82 45.36 -24.57
C VAL A 39 51.76 46.41 -24.43
N ASN A 40 50.94 46.56 -25.47
CA ASN A 40 49.89 47.54 -25.53
C ASN A 40 48.87 47.23 -24.42
N THR A 41 49.11 47.75 -23.21
CA THR A 41 48.28 47.54 -22.01
C THR A 41 46.82 47.93 -22.21
N GLY A 42 46.54 48.76 -23.23
CA GLY A 42 45.19 49.05 -23.70
C GLY A 42 44.54 47.88 -24.45
N GLU A 43 45.27 47.18 -25.32
CA GLU A 43 44.78 45.99 -26.03
C GLU A 43 44.52 44.83 -25.06
N ILE A 44 45.42 44.55 -24.12
CA ILE A 44 45.21 43.49 -23.12
C ILE A 44 44.01 43.77 -22.21
N LYS A 45 43.77 45.04 -21.85
CA LYS A 45 42.58 45.42 -21.08
C LYS A 45 41.29 45.25 -21.89
N LYS A 46 41.33 45.58 -23.19
CA LYS A 46 40.20 45.38 -24.11
C LYS A 46 39.90 43.90 -24.31
N GLU A 47 40.94 43.10 -24.52
CA GLU A 47 40.82 41.66 -24.72
C GLU A 47 40.27 40.99 -23.45
N ASN A 48 40.74 41.39 -22.26
CA ASN A 48 40.15 40.91 -21.00
C ASN A 48 38.70 41.37 -20.76
N SER A 49 38.30 42.56 -21.23
CA SER A 49 36.89 42.98 -21.10
C SER A 49 35.99 42.17 -22.03
N VAL A 50 36.43 41.94 -23.27
CA VAL A 50 35.71 41.10 -24.25
C VAL A 50 35.59 39.66 -23.74
N LEU A 51 36.69 39.06 -23.27
CA LEU A 51 36.68 37.71 -22.69
C LEU A 51 35.77 37.59 -21.47
N LYS A 52 35.62 38.66 -20.68
CA LYS A 52 34.72 38.67 -19.53
C LYS A 52 33.25 38.73 -19.96
N GLU A 53 32.94 39.55 -20.97
CA GLU A 53 31.61 39.61 -21.57
C GLU A 53 31.23 38.25 -22.20
N GLU A 54 32.13 37.63 -22.97
CA GLU A 54 31.94 36.28 -23.53
C GLU A 54 31.75 35.23 -22.44
N LEU A 55 32.51 35.30 -21.34
CA LEU A 55 32.35 34.37 -20.21
C LEU A 55 30.99 34.51 -19.52
N ASP A 56 30.51 35.74 -19.35
CA ASP A 56 29.23 36.01 -18.72
C ASP A 56 28.07 35.58 -19.65
N GLU A 57 28.21 35.75 -20.97
CA GLU A 57 27.25 35.23 -21.98
C GLU A 57 27.20 33.70 -21.97
N ILE A 58 28.35 33.03 -22.02
CA ILE A 58 28.43 31.55 -21.97
C ILE A 58 27.85 31.00 -20.66
N LYS A 59 28.02 31.71 -19.53
CA LYS A 59 27.38 31.30 -18.27
C LYS A 59 25.86 31.41 -18.32
N ALA A 60 25.33 32.48 -18.90
CA ALA A 60 23.90 32.66 -19.05
C ALA A 60 23.30 31.56 -19.96
N GLU A 61 23.96 31.26 -21.08
CA GLU A 61 23.57 30.15 -21.96
C GLU A 61 23.62 28.80 -21.24
N LEU A 62 24.65 28.55 -20.43
CA LEU A 62 24.77 27.31 -19.65
C LEU A 62 23.62 27.16 -18.64
N GLU A 63 23.24 28.24 -17.95
CA GLU A 63 22.11 28.23 -17.01
C GLU A 63 20.78 27.99 -17.71
N GLU A 64 20.58 28.59 -18.88
CA GLU A 64 19.39 28.38 -19.70
C GLU A 64 19.32 26.92 -20.20
N LEU A 65 20.41 26.40 -20.76
CA LEU A 65 20.52 25.02 -21.21
C LEU A 65 20.31 24.02 -20.06
N GLN A 66 20.77 24.35 -18.85
CA GLN A 66 20.53 23.52 -17.67
C GLN A 66 19.05 23.51 -17.27
N LYS A 67 18.35 24.64 -17.36
CA LYS A 67 16.90 24.71 -17.13
C LYS A 67 16.13 23.91 -18.19
N GLU A 68 16.51 24.03 -19.46
CA GLU A 68 15.92 23.26 -20.55
C GLU A 68 16.17 21.76 -20.39
N TYR A 69 17.37 21.35 -19.99
CA TYR A 69 17.67 19.95 -19.74
C TYR A 69 16.81 19.38 -18.60
N LEU A 70 16.65 20.13 -17.50
CA LEU A 70 15.81 19.71 -16.37
C LEU A 70 14.33 19.65 -16.75
N SER A 71 13.83 20.61 -17.53
CA SER A 71 12.44 20.60 -18.00
C SER A 71 12.18 19.42 -18.94
N LEU A 72 13.12 19.13 -19.84
CA LEU A 72 13.04 18.00 -20.76
C LEU A 72 13.13 16.66 -20.03
N ALA A 73 14.01 16.53 -19.03
CA ALA A 73 14.09 15.34 -18.19
C ALA A 73 12.77 15.06 -17.46
N LYS A 74 12.19 16.10 -16.83
CA LYS A 74 10.88 16.00 -16.16
C LYS A 74 9.75 15.65 -17.14
N SER A 75 9.78 16.23 -18.34
CA SER A 75 8.82 15.91 -19.41
C SER A 75 8.95 14.46 -19.86
N ASN A 76 10.17 13.96 -20.03
CA ASN A 76 10.42 12.58 -20.45
C ASN A 76 9.95 11.57 -19.38
N GLU A 77 10.20 11.84 -18.10
CA GLU A 77 9.68 11.02 -16.99
C GLU A 77 8.15 10.96 -16.99
N ASN A 78 7.47 12.10 -17.21
CA ASN A 78 6.01 12.13 -17.32
C ASN A 78 5.48 11.30 -18.51
N ILE A 79 6.14 11.41 -19.68
CA ILE A 79 5.75 10.64 -20.87
C ILE A 79 5.91 9.13 -20.62
N ILE A 80 7.02 8.72 -20.00
CA ILE A 80 7.26 7.31 -19.66
C ILE A 80 6.15 6.81 -18.73
N PHE A 81 5.81 7.58 -17.69
CA PHE A 81 4.75 7.17 -16.77
C PHE A 81 3.39 7.01 -17.47
N LYS A 82 2.99 7.97 -18.31
CA LYS A 82 1.74 7.86 -19.08
C LYS A 82 1.72 6.67 -20.02
N LEU A 83 2.88 6.29 -20.55
CA LEU A 83 3.02 5.10 -21.37
C LEU A 83 2.81 3.84 -20.53
N GLU A 84 3.42 3.77 -19.34
CA GLU A 84 3.26 2.65 -18.39
C GLU A 84 1.81 2.53 -17.91
N GLU A 85 1.13 3.64 -17.65
CA GLU A 85 -0.29 3.65 -17.28
C GLU A 85 -1.18 3.17 -18.43
N ALA A 86 -0.91 3.62 -19.66
CA ALA A 86 -1.64 3.18 -20.84
C ALA A 86 -1.40 1.69 -21.13
N GLU A 87 -0.17 1.20 -20.95
CA GLU A 87 0.17 -0.21 -21.07
C GLU A 87 -0.57 -1.04 -20.02
N SER A 88 -0.58 -0.61 -18.76
CA SER A 88 -1.36 -1.26 -17.69
C SER A 88 -2.86 -1.34 -18.06
N LYS A 89 -3.46 -0.24 -18.52
CA LYS A 89 -4.86 -0.21 -18.98
C LYS A 89 -5.14 -1.16 -20.14
N LEU A 90 -4.21 -1.27 -21.08
CA LEU A 90 -4.33 -2.23 -22.18
C LEU A 90 -4.29 -3.68 -21.65
N LEU A 91 -3.39 -3.97 -20.70
CA LEU A 91 -3.29 -5.30 -20.09
C LEU A 91 -4.56 -5.69 -19.31
N ILE A 92 -5.25 -4.74 -18.68
CA ILE A 92 -6.56 -4.96 -18.03
C ILE A 92 -7.58 -5.51 -19.03
N VAL A 93 -7.59 -5.00 -20.26
CA VAL A 93 -8.53 -5.44 -21.31
C VAL A 93 -8.11 -6.81 -21.88
N GLU A 94 -6.85 -6.96 -22.26
CA GLU A 94 -6.36 -8.11 -23.03
C GLU A 94 -6.17 -9.37 -22.19
N ARG A 95 -5.63 -9.26 -20.96
CA ARG A 95 -5.21 -10.44 -20.19
C ARG A 95 -6.35 -11.11 -19.46
N GLU A 96 -6.30 -12.43 -19.40
CA GLU A 96 -7.15 -13.24 -18.52
C GLU A 96 -6.59 -13.31 -17.09
N ASP A 97 -5.27 -13.22 -16.93
CA ASP A 97 -4.62 -13.19 -15.61
C ASP A 97 -4.96 -11.92 -14.82
N ILE A 98 -4.71 -11.99 -13.50
CA ILE A 98 -4.89 -10.86 -12.59
C ILE A 98 -4.11 -9.63 -13.11
N PRO A 99 -4.80 -8.49 -13.34
CA PRO A 99 -4.19 -7.30 -13.90
C PRO A 99 -3.23 -6.63 -12.92
N LYS A 100 -2.26 -5.91 -13.48
CA LYS A 100 -1.38 -5.00 -12.72
C LYS A 100 -1.90 -3.58 -12.86
N PHE A 101 -1.98 -2.87 -11.75
CA PHE A 101 -2.44 -1.49 -11.70
C PHE A 101 -1.30 -0.56 -11.31
N ASN A 102 -1.26 0.61 -11.94
CA ASN A 102 -0.37 1.71 -11.59
C ASN A 102 -1.06 3.04 -11.88
N ALA A 103 -0.77 4.10 -11.12
CA ALA A 103 -1.35 5.42 -11.35
C ALA A 103 -0.31 6.54 -11.19
N GLU A 104 -0.37 7.55 -12.07
CA GLU A 104 0.59 8.69 -12.06
C GLU A 104 0.41 9.53 -10.82
N SER A 105 -0.85 9.80 -10.53
CA SER A 105 -1.27 10.52 -9.35
C SER A 105 -1.78 9.54 -8.31
N THR A 106 -1.19 9.61 -7.13
CA THR A 106 -1.46 8.73 -6.01
C THR A 106 -2.45 9.34 -5.01
N ASP A 107 -3.09 10.47 -5.37
CA ASP A 107 -4.18 11.04 -4.58
C ASP A 107 -5.44 10.16 -4.70
N LYS A 108 -6.23 10.13 -3.63
CA LYS A 108 -7.42 9.29 -3.55
C LYS A 108 -8.39 9.44 -4.74
N ASN A 109 -8.62 10.67 -5.21
CA ASN A 109 -9.58 10.93 -6.28
C ASN A 109 -9.05 10.46 -7.63
N SER A 110 -7.76 10.63 -7.88
CA SER A 110 -7.10 10.11 -9.08
C SER A 110 -7.11 8.58 -9.12
N ILE A 111 -6.82 7.90 -8.01
CA ILE A 111 -6.89 6.43 -7.97
C ILE A 111 -8.32 5.95 -8.26
N ILE A 112 -9.34 6.55 -7.62
CA ILE A 112 -10.75 6.23 -7.88
C ILE A 112 -11.11 6.47 -9.35
N SER A 113 -10.63 7.58 -9.93
CA SER A 113 -10.89 7.91 -11.34
C SER A 113 -10.23 6.90 -12.27
N TYR A 114 -8.98 6.54 -12.00
CA TYR A 114 -8.25 5.50 -12.72
C TYR A 114 -8.99 4.16 -12.70
N LEU A 115 -9.47 3.71 -11.52
CA LEU A 115 -10.23 2.46 -11.41
C LEU A 115 -11.55 2.50 -12.17
N LYS A 116 -12.28 3.63 -12.09
CA LYS A 116 -13.55 3.82 -12.82
C LYS A 116 -13.33 3.85 -14.33
N ASP A 117 -12.29 4.53 -14.80
CA ASP A 117 -11.97 4.60 -16.22
C ASP A 117 -11.50 3.25 -16.74
N SER A 118 -10.70 2.51 -15.97
CA SER A 118 -10.32 1.12 -16.28
C SER A 118 -11.54 0.19 -16.33
N SER A 119 -12.51 0.34 -15.42
CA SER A 119 -13.76 -0.43 -15.45
C SER A 119 -14.53 -0.17 -16.75
N LYS A 120 -14.66 1.09 -17.18
CA LYS A 120 -15.37 1.43 -18.43
C LYS A 120 -14.79 0.77 -19.67
N LEU A 121 -13.49 0.49 -19.68
CA LEU A 121 -12.83 -0.20 -20.81
C LEU A 121 -13.28 -1.66 -20.95
N ILE A 122 -13.87 -2.25 -19.91
CA ILE A 122 -14.27 -3.65 -19.83
C ILE A 122 -15.76 -3.85 -19.53
N ASP A 123 -16.58 -2.78 -19.54
CA ASP A 123 -18.01 -2.81 -19.19
C ASP A 123 -18.83 -3.82 -20.02
N ASP A 124 -18.47 -4.05 -21.29
CA ASP A 124 -19.14 -5.00 -22.18
C ASP A 124 -18.61 -6.44 -22.07
N SER A 125 -17.73 -6.72 -21.10
CA SER A 125 -17.07 -8.01 -20.94
C SER A 125 -17.54 -8.75 -19.68
N ILE A 126 -17.08 -10.00 -19.51
CA ILE A 126 -17.27 -10.75 -18.26
C ILE A 126 -16.37 -10.25 -17.11
N LYS A 127 -15.42 -9.37 -17.44
CA LYS A 127 -14.45 -8.81 -16.50
C LYS A 127 -15.02 -7.54 -15.87
N GLY A 128 -14.60 -7.25 -14.64
CA GLY A 128 -15.03 -6.04 -13.94
C GLY A 128 -14.04 -5.56 -12.90
N ILE A 129 -14.18 -4.30 -12.51
CA ILE A 129 -13.48 -3.69 -11.38
C ILE A 129 -14.54 -3.04 -10.50
N GLU A 130 -14.66 -3.49 -9.26
CA GLU A 130 -15.67 -3.02 -8.31
C GLU A 130 -15.00 -2.37 -7.10
N ILE A 131 -15.32 -1.11 -6.83
CA ILE A 131 -14.87 -0.41 -5.63
C ILE A 131 -15.83 -0.75 -4.48
N ILE A 132 -15.30 -1.33 -3.41
CA ILE A 132 -16.05 -1.79 -2.23
C ILE A 132 -16.15 -0.67 -1.19
N SER A 133 -15.02 0.00 -0.89
CA SER A 133 -14.97 1.14 0.03
C SER A 133 -13.80 2.05 -0.31
N PHE A 134 -13.87 3.26 0.21
CA PHE A 134 -12.84 4.27 0.12
C PHE A 134 -12.60 4.98 1.46
N ASP A 135 -13.06 4.46 2.59
CA ASP A 135 -12.93 5.16 3.88
C ASP A 135 -11.49 5.11 4.43
N ASN A 136 -10.94 3.90 4.57
CA ASN A 136 -9.58 3.63 5.05
C ASN A 136 -8.78 2.89 3.96
N GLY A 137 -8.22 3.66 3.01
CA GLY A 137 -7.70 3.12 1.76
C GLY A 137 -8.82 2.77 0.77
N ILE A 138 -8.46 2.61 -0.50
CA ILE A 138 -9.40 2.24 -1.56
C ILE A 138 -9.40 0.72 -1.66
N VAL A 139 -10.47 0.10 -1.17
CA VAL A 139 -10.68 -1.34 -1.24
C VAL A 139 -11.50 -1.63 -2.50
N PHE A 140 -10.97 -2.47 -3.37
CA PHE A 140 -11.65 -2.85 -4.60
C PHE A 140 -11.37 -4.31 -4.94
N ARG A 141 -12.19 -4.89 -5.80
CA ARG A 141 -11.96 -6.23 -6.35
C ARG A 141 -11.99 -6.23 -7.87
N THR A 142 -11.23 -7.14 -8.44
CA THR A 142 -11.35 -7.51 -9.86
C THR A 142 -12.29 -8.70 -9.99
N VAL A 143 -13.08 -8.75 -11.05
CA VAL A 143 -14.04 -9.83 -11.35
C VAL A 143 -13.72 -10.40 -12.73
N GLY A 144 -13.83 -11.71 -12.91
CA GLY A 144 -13.57 -12.36 -14.20
C GLY A 144 -12.09 -12.47 -14.58
N TYR A 145 -11.18 -12.41 -13.61
CA TYR A 145 -9.73 -12.51 -13.81
C TYR A 145 -9.12 -13.67 -13.03
N GLY A 146 -8.09 -14.28 -13.61
CA GLY A 146 -7.33 -15.38 -13.01
C GLY A 146 -8.16 -16.65 -12.85
N LYS A 147 -7.54 -17.66 -12.21
CA LYS A 147 -8.19 -18.96 -11.94
C LYS A 147 -9.29 -18.86 -10.90
N GLU A 148 -9.05 -18.05 -9.88
CA GLU A 148 -9.96 -17.89 -8.77
C GLU A 148 -11.17 -17.03 -9.13
N TYR A 149 -11.24 -16.41 -10.31
CA TYR A 149 -12.31 -15.51 -10.80
C TYR A 149 -12.28 -14.09 -10.23
N SER A 150 -12.12 -13.90 -8.92
CA SER A 150 -12.01 -12.55 -8.33
C SER A 150 -10.92 -12.44 -7.26
N GLN A 151 -10.39 -11.23 -7.07
CA GLN A 151 -9.31 -10.92 -6.12
C GLN A 151 -9.51 -9.51 -5.52
N ILE A 152 -9.35 -9.36 -4.21
CA ILE A 152 -9.33 -8.06 -3.52
C ILE A 152 -7.94 -7.40 -3.55
N PHE A 153 -7.98 -6.08 -3.66
CA PHE A 153 -6.86 -5.17 -3.57
C PHE A 153 -7.16 -4.05 -2.58
N ILE A 154 -6.11 -3.52 -1.96
CA ILE A 154 -6.16 -2.33 -1.12
C ILE A 154 -5.15 -1.33 -1.66
N TRP A 155 -5.60 -0.14 -2.02
CA TRP A 155 -4.77 0.94 -2.55
C TRP A 155 -4.79 2.15 -1.62
N ASP A 156 -3.64 2.45 -1.01
CA ASP A 156 -3.50 3.61 -0.15
C ASP A 156 -3.09 4.85 -0.93
N GLU A 157 -3.52 6.01 -0.41
CA GLU A 157 -3.09 7.30 -0.92
C GLU A 157 -1.58 7.48 -0.72
N GLY A 158 -0.89 7.97 -1.76
CA GLY A 158 0.57 8.09 -1.77
C GLY A 158 1.29 6.89 -2.41
N GLU A 159 0.63 5.74 -2.52
CA GLU A 159 1.20 4.54 -3.13
C GLU A 159 0.91 4.48 -4.64
N LYS A 160 1.93 4.05 -5.41
CA LYS A 160 1.83 3.98 -6.88
C LYS A 160 1.08 2.75 -7.39
N GLU A 161 1.02 1.70 -6.58
CA GLU A 161 0.43 0.41 -6.92
C GLU A 161 -0.39 -0.10 -5.73
N PRO A 162 -1.49 -0.83 -5.97
CA PRO A 162 -2.25 -1.44 -4.90
C PRO A 162 -1.57 -2.69 -4.36
N VAL A 163 -1.88 -3.03 -3.10
CA VAL A 163 -1.50 -4.30 -2.49
C VAL A 163 -2.55 -5.36 -2.81
N LEU A 164 -2.11 -6.46 -3.42
CA LEU A 164 -2.92 -7.68 -3.56
C LEU A 164 -2.94 -8.40 -2.21
N ILE A 165 -4.13 -8.73 -1.72
CA ILE A 165 -4.26 -9.41 -0.43
C ILE A 165 -4.29 -10.92 -0.63
N ASP A 166 -3.28 -11.60 -0.09
CA ASP A 166 -3.16 -13.05 -0.22
C ASP A 166 -4.37 -13.75 0.43
N GLY A 167 -4.91 -14.75 -0.26
CA GLY A 167 -6.10 -15.50 0.16
C GLY A 167 -7.45 -14.79 0.02
N ALA A 168 -7.49 -13.48 -0.28
CA ALA A 168 -8.71 -12.68 -0.46
C ALA A 168 -9.32 -12.83 -1.87
N VAL A 169 -9.59 -14.08 -2.23
CA VAL A 169 -10.09 -14.50 -3.55
C VAL A 169 -11.54 -14.95 -3.48
N PHE A 170 -12.28 -14.78 -4.58
CA PHE A 170 -13.67 -15.20 -4.70
C PHE A 170 -13.88 -16.01 -5.94
N ASP A 171 -14.48 -17.19 -5.78
CA ASP A 171 -15.02 -17.92 -6.92
C ASP A 171 -16.14 -17.13 -7.62
N LYS A 172 -16.70 -17.72 -8.68
CA LYS A 172 -17.74 -17.08 -9.50
C LYS A 172 -19.03 -16.74 -8.76
N GLU A 173 -19.37 -17.52 -7.74
CA GLU A 173 -20.58 -17.34 -6.94
C GLU A 173 -20.28 -16.65 -5.59
N GLY A 174 -19.00 -16.35 -5.34
CA GLY A 174 -18.52 -15.75 -4.12
C GLY A 174 -19.06 -14.33 -3.91
N SER A 175 -19.26 -14.00 -2.64
CA SER A 175 -19.82 -12.73 -2.18
C SER A 175 -19.03 -12.18 -1.01
N TYR A 176 -19.27 -10.91 -0.70
CA TYR A 176 -18.71 -10.28 0.50
C TYR A 176 -19.79 -9.59 1.29
N GLU A 177 -19.57 -9.48 2.59
CA GLU A 177 -20.37 -8.65 3.49
C GLU A 177 -19.49 -7.98 4.54
N TRP A 178 -19.95 -6.85 5.06
CA TRP A 178 -19.27 -6.18 6.16
C TRP A 178 -19.54 -6.91 7.47
N LEU A 179 -18.47 -7.16 8.22
CA LEU A 179 -18.49 -7.74 9.56
C LEU A 179 -17.82 -6.76 10.52
N GLY A 180 -18.56 -5.74 10.93
CA GLY A 180 -18.01 -4.61 11.69
C GLY A 180 -16.98 -3.84 10.85
N LYS A 181 -15.73 -3.73 11.34
CA LYS A 181 -14.60 -3.13 10.59
C LYS A 181 -13.93 -4.09 9.59
N TYR A 182 -14.30 -5.38 9.63
CA TYR A 182 -13.73 -6.43 8.79
C TYR A 182 -14.62 -6.72 7.58
N LEU A 183 -14.05 -7.36 6.57
CA LEU A 183 -14.79 -7.84 5.41
C LEU A 183 -14.89 -9.37 5.46
N LEU A 184 -16.10 -9.91 5.50
CA LEU A 184 -16.33 -11.34 5.36
C LEU A 184 -16.38 -11.70 3.88
N ILE A 185 -15.57 -12.66 3.47
CA ILE A 185 -15.53 -13.25 2.15
C ILE A 185 -16.19 -14.62 2.22
N ARG A 186 -17.19 -14.86 1.38
CA ARG A 186 -17.92 -16.13 1.29
C ARG A 186 -17.74 -16.74 -0.09
N ASN A 187 -17.38 -18.01 -0.12
CA ASN A 187 -17.20 -18.80 -1.34
C ASN A 187 -18.12 -20.02 -1.35
N SER A 188 -18.32 -20.61 -2.52
CA SER A 188 -19.15 -21.79 -2.74
C SER A 188 -18.57 -23.07 -2.13
N ASP A 189 -17.30 -23.06 -1.71
CA ASP A 189 -16.65 -24.14 -0.97
C ASP A 189 -17.03 -24.17 0.52
N ASN A 190 -17.95 -23.29 0.95
CA ASN A 190 -18.39 -23.09 2.32
C ASN A 190 -17.27 -22.66 3.28
N ASN A 191 -16.12 -22.22 2.77
CA ASN A 191 -15.04 -21.71 3.61
C ASN A 191 -15.04 -20.17 3.61
N ASN A 192 -15.60 -19.62 4.67
CA ASN A 192 -15.66 -18.18 4.87
C ASN A 192 -14.33 -17.67 5.40
N LYS A 193 -13.90 -16.49 4.94
CA LYS A 193 -12.65 -15.84 5.37
C LYS A 193 -12.92 -14.44 5.87
N VAL A 194 -12.18 -14.02 6.88
CA VAL A 194 -12.24 -12.65 7.42
C VAL A 194 -11.03 -11.88 6.95
N LEU A 195 -11.25 -10.79 6.20
CA LEU A 195 -10.23 -9.86 5.79
C LEU A 195 -10.18 -8.69 6.79
N ASP A 196 -8.98 -8.48 7.33
CA ASP A 196 -8.61 -7.25 8.02
C ASP A 196 -8.03 -6.26 7.00
N ILE A 197 -8.78 -5.19 6.76
CA ILE A 197 -8.43 -4.14 5.79
C ILE A 197 -7.28 -3.29 6.32
N GLU A 198 -7.26 -3.01 7.62
CA GLU A 198 -6.26 -2.17 8.27
C GLU A 198 -4.90 -2.87 8.25
N ASN A 199 -4.87 -4.15 8.59
CA ASN A 199 -3.66 -4.98 8.57
C ASN A 199 -3.37 -5.65 7.23
N LYS A 200 -4.23 -5.46 6.22
CA LYS A 200 -4.09 -6.00 4.86
C LYS A 200 -3.84 -7.52 4.81
N LYS A 201 -4.52 -8.29 5.67
CA LYS A 201 -4.34 -9.75 5.79
C LYS A 201 -5.67 -10.47 6.03
N ILE A 202 -5.76 -11.71 5.56
CA ILE A 202 -6.80 -12.63 6.04
C ILE A 202 -6.44 -13.02 7.48
N THR A 203 -7.37 -12.80 8.40
CA THR A 203 -7.16 -13.03 9.84
C THR A 203 -7.71 -14.38 10.28
N GLY A 204 -8.84 -14.81 9.73
CA GLY A 204 -9.43 -16.10 10.08
C GLY A 204 -10.19 -16.76 8.94
N SER A 205 -10.50 -18.05 9.13
CA SER A 205 -11.20 -18.91 8.18
C SER A 205 -12.12 -19.85 8.95
N PHE A 206 -13.36 -20.03 8.52
CA PHE A 206 -14.32 -20.91 9.20
C PHE A 206 -15.42 -21.40 8.24
N ASP A 207 -16.04 -22.52 8.59
CA ASP A 207 -17.10 -23.13 7.79
C ASP A 207 -18.39 -22.28 7.80
N ASP A 208 -19.17 -22.33 6.72
CA ASP A 208 -20.38 -21.52 6.57
C ASP A 208 -21.42 -21.83 7.66
N PRO A 209 -21.75 -20.85 8.54
CA PRO A 209 -22.65 -21.07 9.65
C PRO A 209 -24.11 -20.88 9.21
N GLN A 210 -25.03 -21.57 9.89
CA GLN A 210 -26.48 -21.30 9.73
C GLN A 210 -26.85 -19.88 10.16
N LYS A 211 -26.12 -19.32 11.12
CA LYS A 211 -26.27 -17.94 11.59
C LYS A 211 -24.97 -17.44 12.18
N LEU A 212 -24.65 -16.17 11.95
CA LEU A 212 -23.49 -15.50 12.53
C LEU A 212 -23.84 -14.13 13.11
N GLN A 213 -23.09 -13.70 14.11
CA GLN A 213 -23.16 -12.35 14.68
C GLN A 213 -21.79 -11.96 15.24
N LEU A 214 -21.25 -10.83 14.79
CA LEU A 214 -20.08 -10.21 15.43
C LEU A 214 -20.46 -9.69 16.81
N LEU A 215 -19.60 -9.97 17.80
CA LEU A 215 -19.67 -9.32 19.10
C LEU A 215 -18.90 -8.00 19.00
N GLU A 216 -19.64 -6.90 18.84
CA GLU A 216 -19.08 -5.55 18.61
C GLU A 216 -17.99 -5.18 19.61
N GLY A 217 -16.89 -4.59 19.11
CA GLY A 217 -15.71 -4.25 19.91
C GLY A 217 -14.74 -5.42 20.18
N THR A 218 -14.97 -6.58 19.57
CA THR A 218 -14.13 -7.78 19.70
C THR A 218 -13.76 -8.37 18.34
N THR A 219 -12.89 -9.38 18.33
CA THR A 219 -12.57 -10.23 17.17
C THR A 219 -13.34 -11.54 17.19
N THR A 220 -14.41 -11.62 17.99
CA THR A 220 -15.18 -12.85 18.21
C THR A 220 -16.52 -12.78 17.51
N ILE A 221 -16.82 -13.82 16.73
CA ILE A 221 -18.13 -14.07 16.15
C ILE A 221 -18.83 -15.18 16.90
N LEU A 222 -20.12 -14.99 17.15
CA LEU A 222 -21.01 -16.06 17.58
C LEU A 222 -21.60 -16.74 16.34
N LEU A 223 -21.35 -18.03 16.24
CA LEU A 223 -21.75 -18.90 15.15
C LEU A 223 -22.78 -19.91 15.63
N LYS A 224 -23.69 -20.27 14.73
CA LYS A 224 -24.52 -21.47 14.83
C LYS A 224 -24.11 -22.42 13.72
N ASP A 225 -23.60 -23.60 14.08
CA ASP A 225 -23.23 -24.62 13.10
C ASP A 225 -24.46 -25.44 12.62
N ASP A 226 -24.20 -26.40 11.73
CA ASP A 226 -25.20 -27.31 11.19
C ASP A 226 -25.70 -28.35 12.21
N GLU A 227 -24.87 -28.69 13.19
CA GLU A 227 -25.19 -29.53 14.35
C GLU A 227 -26.00 -28.79 15.44
N ASN A 228 -26.38 -27.54 15.21
CA ASN A 228 -27.15 -26.69 16.13
C ASN A 228 -26.38 -26.34 17.43
N ASN A 229 -25.05 -26.38 17.39
CA ASN A 229 -24.19 -25.84 18.45
C ASN A 229 -23.98 -24.34 18.27
N PHE A 230 -23.83 -23.64 19.40
CA PHE A 230 -23.46 -22.23 19.45
C PHE A 230 -21.98 -22.10 19.80
N ILE A 231 -21.20 -21.47 18.92
CA ILE A 231 -19.73 -21.40 19.02
C ILE A 231 -19.30 -19.94 19.02
N LEU A 232 -18.49 -19.55 19.98
CA LEU A 232 -17.74 -18.30 19.96
C LEU A 232 -16.41 -18.57 19.27
N TYR A 233 -16.19 -17.99 18.09
CA TYR A 233 -14.94 -18.11 17.34
C TYR A 233 -14.23 -16.76 17.31
N ASP A 234 -13.02 -16.72 17.85
CA ASP A 234 -12.11 -15.58 17.74
C ASP A 234 -11.24 -15.77 16.50
N PHE A 235 -11.54 -15.00 15.46
CA PHE A 235 -10.90 -15.13 14.15
C PHE A 235 -9.51 -14.51 14.09
N VAL A 236 -9.00 -13.84 15.14
CA VAL A 236 -7.60 -13.37 15.19
C VAL A 236 -6.73 -14.36 15.97
N ASN A 237 -7.25 -14.91 17.06
CA ASN A 237 -6.51 -15.85 17.90
C ASN A 237 -6.70 -17.32 17.49
N ASP A 238 -7.50 -17.57 16.44
CA ASP A 238 -7.91 -18.90 15.97
C ASP A 238 -8.36 -19.82 17.11
N SER A 239 -9.27 -19.30 17.94
CA SER A 239 -9.76 -20.01 19.12
C SER A 239 -11.27 -20.13 19.09
N ASN A 240 -11.79 -21.30 19.47
CA ASN A 240 -13.22 -21.54 19.56
C ASN A 240 -13.64 -21.96 20.97
N LYS A 241 -14.84 -21.53 21.38
CA LYS A 241 -15.47 -21.93 22.64
C LYS A 241 -16.94 -22.22 22.40
N GLN A 242 -17.36 -23.43 22.70
CA GLN A 242 -18.76 -23.82 22.59
C GLN A 242 -19.55 -23.31 23.80
N ILE A 243 -20.70 -22.70 23.55
CA ILE A 243 -21.62 -22.27 24.60
C ILE A 243 -22.42 -23.50 25.07
N ASN A 244 -22.36 -23.78 26.38
CA ASN A 244 -23.05 -24.91 26.98
C ASN A 244 -24.54 -24.60 27.19
N LEU A 245 -25.36 -24.88 26.17
CA LEU A 245 -26.82 -24.85 26.21
C LEU A 245 -27.39 -26.20 25.76
N ASP A 246 -28.64 -26.49 26.15
CA ASP A 246 -29.34 -27.66 25.64
C ASP A 246 -29.72 -27.43 24.17
N ASN A 247 -28.84 -27.84 23.27
CA ASN A 247 -28.98 -27.64 21.82
C ASN A 247 -30.18 -28.39 21.23
N ASN A 248 -30.85 -29.29 21.96
CA ASN A 248 -32.13 -29.84 21.48
C ASN A 248 -33.30 -28.88 21.68
N LYS A 249 -33.13 -27.89 22.56
CA LYS A 249 -34.19 -26.93 22.93
C LYS A 249 -33.99 -25.58 22.26
N TYR A 250 -32.75 -25.09 22.20
CA TYR A 250 -32.44 -23.79 21.62
C TYR A 250 -31.94 -23.95 20.18
N THR A 251 -32.55 -23.22 19.26
CA THR A 251 -32.32 -23.35 17.81
C THR A 251 -31.97 -22.05 17.12
N ASP A 252 -32.09 -20.91 17.81
CA ASP A 252 -31.73 -19.61 17.27
C ASP A 252 -31.18 -18.69 18.37
N PHE A 253 -30.51 -17.61 17.98
CA PHE A 253 -30.07 -16.56 18.88
C PHE A 253 -30.24 -15.19 18.26
N ASN A 254 -30.47 -14.14 19.05
CA ASN A 254 -30.48 -12.76 18.56
C ASN A 254 -29.81 -11.84 19.59
N LEU A 255 -29.03 -10.87 19.12
CA LEU A 255 -28.46 -9.84 19.98
C LEU A 255 -29.39 -8.62 20.01
N GLN A 256 -29.87 -8.26 21.20
CA GLN A 256 -30.78 -7.13 21.39
C GLN A 256 -30.37 -6.33 22.63
N ASN A 257 -30.09 -5.04 22.45
CA ASN A 257 -29.77 -4.11 23.55
C ASN A 257 -28.69 -4.63 24.51
N GLY A 258 -27.59 -5.19 23.98
CA GLY A 258 -26.50 -5.75 24.79
C GLY A 258 -26.84 -7.06 25.51
N THR A 259 -27.96 -7.70 25.17
CA THR A 259 -28.36 -9.00 25.69
C THR A 259 -28.46 -9.99 24.53
N LEU A 260 -27.79 -11.11 24.66
CA LEU A 260 -27.93 -12.23 23.76
C LEU A 260 -29.11 -13.10 24.20
N VAL A 261 -30.08 -13.30 23.32
CA VAL A 261 -31.29 -14.09 23.58
C VAL A 261 -31.28 -15.32 22.71
N PHE A 262 -31.14 -16.49 23.34
CA PHE A 262 -31.31 -17.79 22.71
C PHE A 262 -32.79 -18.17 22.74
N LEU A 263 -33.29 -18.60 21.59
CA LEU A 263 -34.68 -18.95 21.36
C LEU A 263 -34.80 -20.43 21.02
N GLY A 264 -35.93 -21.00 21.40
CA GLY A 264 -36.16 -22.42 21.27
C GLY A 264 -37.64 -22.76 21.33
N THR A 265 -37.97 -23.98 20.91
CA THR A 265 -39.32 -24.51 20.99
C THR A 265 -39.30 -25.85 21.69
N TYR A 266 -40.18 -26.03 22.68
CA TYR A 266 -40.38 -27.30 23.37
C TYR A 266 -41.83 -27.75 23.22
N VAL A 267 -42.04 -29.00 22.81
CA VAL A 267 -43.39 -29.56 22.63
C VAL A 267 -43.64 -30.65 23.66
N GLU A 268 -44.69 -30.51 24.45
CA GLU A 268 -45.16 -31.49 25.42
C GLU A 268 -46.68 -31.64 25.30
N GLU A 269 -47.16 -32.89 25.20
CA GLU A 269 -48.60 -33.20 25.08
C GLU A 269 -49.35 -32.43 23.97
N ASN A 270 -48.70 -32.22 22.81
CA ASN A 270 -49.21 -31.41 21.68
C ASN A 270 -49.39 -29.91 21.98
N VAL A 271 -48.76 -29.40 23.05
CA VAL A 271 -48.67 -27.97 23.35
C VAL A 271 -47.26 -27.50 23.07
N GLU A 272 -47.15 -26.41 22.29
CA GLU A 272 -45.88 -25.79 21.93
C GLU A 272 -45.56 -24.66 22.92
N TYR A 273 -44.38 -24.73 23.54
CA TYR A 273 -43.85 -23.74 24.45
C TYR A 273 -42.66 -23.03 23.81
N GLU A 274 -42.66 -21.71 23.88
CA GLU A 274 -41.50 -20.90 23.50
C GLU A 274 -40.51 -20.86 24.66
N MET A 275 -39.27 -21.27 24.39
CA MET A 275 -38.16 -21.22 25.33
C MET A 275 -37.28 -20.01 25.04
N ARG A 276 -36.87 -19.31 26.10
CA ARG A 276 -35.94 -18.19 26.02
C ARG A 276 -34.88 -18.30 27.10
N ALA A 277 -33.61 -18.22 26.70
CA ALA A 277 -32.50 -17.98 27.61
C ALA A 277 -31.86 -16.65 27.24
N SER A 278 -31.58 -15.81 28.23
CA SER A 278 -30.99 -14.50 28.01
C SER A 278 -29.69 -14.37 28.79
N PHE A 279 -28.64 -13.94 28.11
CA PHE A 279 -27.32 -13.73 28.67
C PHE A 279 -26.91 -12.29 28.38
N ALA A 280 -26.59 -11.52 29.43
CA ALA A 280 -26.01 -10.20 29.23
C ALA A 280 -24.64 -10.35 28.54
N LEU A 281 -24.39 -9.56 27.49
CA LEU A 281 -23.23 -9.76 26.62
C LEU A 281 -21.91 -9.62 27.39
N ASP A 282 -21.82 -8.63 28.29
CA ASP A 282 -20.69 -8.41 29.19
C ASP A 282 -20.33 -9.65 30.02
N LYS A 283 -21.34 -10.28 30.62
CA LYS A 283 -21.15 -11.50 31.41
C LYS A 283 -20.79 -12.69 30.55
N LEU A 284 -21.33 -12.79 29.34
CA LEU A 284 -20.98 -13.86 28.41
C LEU A 284 -19.51 -13.73 28.01
N MET A 285 -19.07 -12.52 27.69
CA MET A 285 -17.67 -12.24 27.37
C MET A 285 -16.76 -12.57 28.56
N GLU A 286 -17.16 -12.25 29.79
CA GLU A 286 -16.40 -12.61 31.00
C GLU A 286 -16.30 -14.14 31.18
N VAL A 287 -17.42 -14.86 31.14
CA VAL A 287 -17.48 -16.31 31.38
C VAL A 287 -16.69 -17.09 30.33
N TYR A 288 -16.72 -16.64 29.08
CA TYR A 288 -15.98 -17.27 27.98
C TYR A 288 -14.65 -16.57 27.68
N GLU A 289 -14.18 -15.67 28.54
CA GLU A 289 -12.90 -14.95 28.42
C GLU A 289 -12.68 -14.33 27.02
N VAL A 290 -13.72 -13.76 26.43
CA VAL A 290 -13.65 -13.08 25.14
C VAL A 290 -12.84 -11.80 25.29
N LYS A 291 -11.82 -11.62 24.44
CA LYS A 291 -10.94 -10.46 24.48
C LYS A 291 -11.49 -9.32 23.63
N SER A 292 -11.32 -8.09 24.11
CA SER A 292 -11.58 -6.89 23.31
C SER A 292 -10.52 -6.72 22.22
N ALA A 293 -10.92 -6.17 21.07
CA ALA A 293 -10.02 -5.98 19.92
C ALA A 293 -8.78 -5.12 20.27
N GLU A 294 -8.94 -4.06 21.06
CA GLU A 294 -7.83 -3.18 21.48
C GLU A 294 -6.72 -3.89 22.26
N VAL A 295 -7.06 -4.93 23.02
CA VAL A 295 -6.07 -5.69 23.81
C VAL A 295 -5.28 -6.64 22.91
N VAL A 296 -5.87 -7.09 21.80
CA VAL A 296 -5.22 -7.96 20.82
C VAL A 296 -4.19 -7.19 19.99
N GLU A 297 -4.52 -5.96 19.58
CA GLU A 297 -3.60 -5.07 18.84
C GLU A 297 -2.32 -4.73 19.64
N ILE A 298 -2.41 -4.63 20.97
CA ILE A 298 -1.24 -4.37 21.83
C ILE A 298 -0.29 -5.59 21.90
N ILE A 299 -0.82 -6.81 21.83
CA ILE A 299 -0.01 -8.03 21.92
C ILE A 299 0.77 -8.24 20.62
N GLU A 300 0.16 -8.06 19.44
CA GLU A 300 0.87 -8.13 18.15
C GLU A 300 1.96 -7.05 18.00
N GLY A 301 1.85 -5.92 18.71
CA GLY A 301 2.83 -4.82 18.67
C GLY A 301 4.05 -4.96 19.59
N THR A 302 4.16 -6.04 20.37
CA THR A 302 5.23 -6.20 21.39
C THR A 302 6.20 -7.37 21.16
N ASP A 303 6.25 -7.94 19.95
CA ASP A 303 7.29 -8.90 19.57
C ASP A 303 8.49 -8.21 18.90
N THR A 304 9.20 -7.35 19.63
CA THR A 304 10.65 -7.16 19.40
C THR A 304 11.32 -6.57 20.65
N GLU A 305 12.44 -7.18 21.03
CA GLU A 305 13.41 -6.77 22.06
C GLU A 305 13.12 -7.14 23.52
N ALA A 306 13.45 -8.39 23.86
CA ALA A 306 14.31 -8.62 25.02
C ALA A 306 15.40 -9.62 24.63
N GLU A 307 16.56 -9.05 24.29
CA GLU A 307 17.83 -9.70 24.05
C GLU A 307 18.20 -10.74 25.12
N GLU A 308 18.87 -11.79 24.63
CA GLU A 308 19.84 -12.57 25.37
C GLU A 308 20.76 -11.67 26.22
N ALA A 309 20.77 -11.90 27.53
CA ALA A 309 21.94 -11.66 28.35
C ALA A 309 22.28 -12.96 29.05
N GLY A 310 23.30 -13.65 28.51
CA GLY A 310 23.93 -14.78 29.14
C GLY A 310 24.71 -14.40 30.41
N GLU A 311 24.89 -15.43 31.24
CA GLU A 311 25.97 -15.65 32.21
C GLU A 311 26.35 -14.52 33.18
N ASP A 312 26.19 -14.75 34.49
CA ASP A 312 27.37 -15.20 35.24
C ASP A 312 27.05 -15.82 36.63
N THR A 313 27.98 -16.71 36.98
CA THR A 313 28.22 -17.46 38.21
C THR A 313 28.08 -16.73 39.56
N VAL A 314 27.51 -17.41 40.58
CA VAL A 314 28.11 -17.86 41.88
C VAL A 314 27.19 -18.89 42.54
#